data_AF-A0A7V1WRI6-F1
#
_entry.id   AF-A0A7V1WRI6-F1
#
_cell.length_a   1.000
_cell.length_b   1.000
_cell.length_c   1.000
_cell.angle_alpha   90.00
_cell.angle_beta   90.00
_cell.angle_gamma   90.00
#
_symmetry.space_group_name_H-M   'P 1'
#
loop_
_entity.id
_entity.type
_entity.pdbx_description
1 polymer ?
#
loop_
_entity_poly.entity_id
_entity_poly.type
_entity_poly.pdbx_seq_one_letter_code
_entity_poly.pdbx_strand_id
1 'polypeptide(L)'
;MLNSETLQKLERKKIDNLKEKAQYGLTLGVVSAMLYVMGFPLFIIIFFGIFAFLLWKVFSLPASREVHEVFEFYLQANEILRDDERRWFGFEIQEAISKGEQILKIFPGMAPPLLYFTIGALYYKLGDYRLAENYLSKIVEKSEFNELAYTTPSDEMRKYAQILRKVEADPSEAPLTSAAVRALERARRNKAKVLLEESRKILQELDLALQQNEVSDVRSSSDQDKISTKEQKKTEEWIFSSQDSKKSQDYSTDLNQPRKSISEVLHDIYDEK
;
A
#
# COMPACT_ATOMS: atom_id res chain seq x y z
N MET A 1 -19.55 -23.55 8.15
CA MET A 1 -19.68 -24.23 9.46
C MET A 1 -18.27 -24.40 10.02
N LEU A 2 -17.92 -23.76 11.14
CA LEU A 2 -16.58 -23.93 11.74
C LEU A 2 -16.48 -25.31 12.40
N ASN A 3 -15.43 -26.06 12.05
CA ASN A 3 -15.17 -27.40 12.59
C ASN A 3 -14.97 -27.36 14.11
N SER A 4 -15.61 -28.27 14.83
CA SER A 4 -15.55 -28.41 16.30
C SER A 4 -14.10 -28.51 16.84
N GLU A 5 -13.18 -29.05 16.06
CA GLU A 5 -11.76 -29.13 16.40
C GLU A 5 -11.07 -27.76 16.48
N THR A 6 -11.50 -26.78 15.68
CA THR A 6 -10.94 -25.41 15.71
C THR A 6 -11.36 -24.65 16.95
N LEU A 7 -12.60 -24.87 17.42
CA LEU A 7 -13.13 -24.29 18.66
C LEU A 7 -12.41 -24.87 19.88
N GLN A 8 -12.20 -26.19 19.93
CA GLN A 8 -11.44 -26.80 21.04
C GLN A 8 -9.98 -26.34 21.10
N LYS A 9 -9.32 -26.12 19.94
CA LYS A 9 -7.96 -25.55 19.89
C LYS A 9 -7.92 -24.09 20.37
N LEU A 10 -8.94 -23.29 20.05
CA LEU A 10 -9.09 -21.91 20.53
C LEU A 10 -9.33 -21.84 22.04
N GLU A 11 -10.15 -22.74 22.59
CA GLU A 11 -10.40 -22.82 24.03
C GLU A 11 -9.17 -23.25 24.81
N ARG A 12 -8.44 -24.28 24.35
CA ARG A 12 -7.17 -24.68 24.99
C ARG A 12 -6.13 -23.56 24.98
N LYS A 13 -5.95 -22.87 23.85
CA LYS A 13 -5.06 -21.70 23.76
C LYS A 13 -5.45 -20.57 24.72
N LYS A 14 -6.74 -20.33 24.95
CA LYS A 14 -7.20 -19.33 25.93
C LYS A 14 -6.87 -19.74 27.37
N ILE A 15 -7.06 -21.02 27.71
CA ILE A 15 -6.76 -21.56 29.04
C ILE A 15 -5.26 -21.50 29.32
N ASP A 16 -4.42 -21.86 28.35
CA ASP A 16 -2.97 -21.82 28.49
C ASP A 16 -2.47 -20.38 28.67
N ASN A 17 -3.00 -19.42 27.89
CA ASN A 17 -2.70 -18.00 28.08
C ASN A 17 -3.13 -17.45 29.45
N LEU A 18 -4.26 -17.91 29.99
CA LEU A 18 -4.73 -17.52 31.32
C LEU A 18 -3.82 -18.10 32.41
N LYS A 19 -3.36 -19.33 32.25
CA LYS A 19 -2.45 -20.00 33.19
C LYS A 19 -1.08 -19.32 33.21
N GLU A 20 -0.54 -18.96 32.05
CA GLU A 20 0.70 -18.19 31.94
C GLU A 20 0.56 -16.80 32.60
N LYS A 21 -0.51 -16.06 32.29
CA LYS A 21 -0.76 -14.73 32.90
C LYS A 21 -0.93 -14.80 34.42
N ALA A 22 -1.60 -15.84 34.92
CA ALA A 22 -1.71 -16.08 36.36
C ALA A 22 -0.36 -16.40 37.01
N GLN A 23 0.49 -17.17 36.32
CA GLN A 23 1.84 -17.49 36.77
C GLN A 23 2.72 -16.24 36.84
N TYR A 24 2.66 -15.34 35.85
CA TYR A 24 3.37 -14.05 35.89
C TYR A 24 2.88 -13.13 37.00
N GLY A 25 1.57 -13.09 37.27
CA GLY A 25 1.01 -12.32 38.38
C GLY A 25 1.50 -12.83 39.73
N LEU A 26 1.60 -14.16 39.89
CA LEU A 26 2.06 -14.79 41.13
C LEU A 26 3.56 -14.56 41.36
N THR A 27 4.39 -14.69 40.32
CA THR A 27 5.84 -14.42 40.45
C THR A 27 6.12 -12.95 40.78
N LEU A 28 5.41 -12.00 40.15
CA LEU A 28 5.49 -10.58 40.49
C LEU A 28 5.09 -10.29 41.95
N GLY A 29 4.05 -10.97 42.45
CA GLY A 29 3.64 -10.86 43.85
C GLY A 29 4.71 -11.37 44.82
N VAL A 30 5.33 -12.52 44.53
CA VAL A 30 6.39 -13.10 45.36
C VAL A 30 7.64 -12.21 45.37
N VAL A 31 8.07 -11.70 44.21
CA VAL A 31 9.22 -10.80 44.11
C VAL A 31 8.96 -9.50 44.88
N SER A 32 7.74 -8.93 44.77
CA SER A 32 7.37 -7.72 45.51
C SER A 32 7.37 -7.94 47.04
N ALA A 33 6.90 -9.10 47.50
CA ALA A 33 6.94 -9.48 48.91
C ALA A 33 8.39 -9.69 49.41
N MET A 34 9.25 -10.32 48.61
CA MET A 34 10.67 -10.49 48.95
C MET A 34 11.42 -9.16 49.05
N LEU A 35 11.18 -8.23 48.12
CA LEU A 35 11.75 -6.87 48.16
C LEU A 35 11.33 -6.12 49.42
N TYR A 36 10.06 -6.25 49.82
CA TYR A 36 9.55 -5.65 51.05
C TYR A 36 10.24 -6.22 52.31
N VAL A 37 10.40 -7.55 52.38
CA VAL A 37 11.09 -8.22 53.51
C VAL A 37 12.58 -7.85 53.56
N MET A 38 13.22 -7.61 52.41
CA MET A 38 14.60 -7.14 52.33
C MET A 38 14.79 -5.68 52.80
N GLY A 39 13.72 -4.99 53.19
CA GLY A 39 13.78 -3.61 53.68
C GLY A 39 13.85 -2.56 52.56
N PHE A 40 13.48 -2.91 51.33
CA PHE A 40 13.33 -1.89 50.29
C PHE A 40 12.19 -0.93 50.68
N PRO A 41 12.39 0.39 50.52
CA PRO A 41 11.34 1.36 50.80
C PRO A 41 10.09 1.11 49.96
N LEU A 42 8.93 1.11 50.61
CA LEU A 42 7.64 0.80 50.00
C LEU A 42 7.31 1.70 48.79
N PHE A 43 7.74 2.96 48.81
CA PHE A 43 7.55 3.89 47.69
C PHE A 43 8.30 3.45 46.41
N ILE A 44 9.46 2.80 46.53
CA ILE A 44 10.23 2.28 45.38
C ILE A 44 9.48 1.11 44.75
N ILE A 45 8.94 0.21 45.58
CA ILE A 45 8.18 -0.96 45.11
C ILE A 45 6.91 -0.50 44.36
N ILE A 46 6.16 0.46 44.92
CA ILE A 46 4.99 1.04 44.26
C ILE A 46 5.37 1.73 42.95
N PHE A 47 6.45 2.53 42.95
CA PHE A 47 6.92 3.23 41.75
C PHE A 47 7.23 2.26 40.61
N PHE A 48 8.00 1.19 40.87
CA PHE A 48 8.31 0.19 39.86
C PHE A 48 7.09 -0.63 39.44
N GLY A 49 6.14 -0.89 40.33
CA GLY A 49 4.87 -1.54 39.99
C GLY A 49 4.02 -0.71 39.03
N ILE A 50 3.85 0.59 39.31
CA ILE A 50 3.15 1.53 38.42
C ILE A 50 3.91 1.66 37.10
N PHE A 51 5.24 1.79 37.15
CA PHE A 51 6.07 1.90 35.96
C PHE A 51 5.97 0.66 35.06
N ALA A 52 6.08 -0.54 35.62
CA ALA A 52 5.89 -1.80 34.88
C ALA A 52 4.47 -1.93 34.31
N PHE A 53 3.45 -1.49 35.06
CA PHE A 53 2.08 -1.44 34.57
C PHE A 53 1.91 -0.48 33.40
N LEU A 54 2.53 0.71 33.45
CA LEU A 54 2.52 1.67 32.35
C LEU A 54 3.26 1.13 31.13
N LEU A 55 4.44 0.52 31.31
CA LEU A 55 5.17 -0.14 30.21
C LEU A 55 4.32 -1.24 29.58
N TRP A 56 3.73 -2.13 30.38
CA TRP A 56 2.81 -3.15 29.90
C TRP A 56 1.67 -2.52 29.09
N LYS A 57 1.04 -1.47 29.62
CA LYS A 57 -0.11 -0.82 29.00
C LYS A 57 0.25 -0.14 27.66
N VAL A 58 1.43 0.46 27.57
CA VAL A 58 1.96 1.05 26.33
C VAL A 58 2.25 -0.04 25.29
N PHE A 59 2.88 -1.14 25.67
CA PHE A 59 3.22 -2.23 24.74
C PHE A 59 2.02 -3.13 24.39
N SER A 60 0.98 -3.17 25.21
CA SER A 60 -0.25 -3.94 24.96
C SER A 60 -1.27 -3.22 24.07
N LEU A 61 -0.85 -2.20 23.31
CA LEU A 61 -1.66 -1.54 22.28
C LEU A 61 -1.25 -2.03 20.86
N PRO A 62 -1.36 -3.33 20.52
CA PRO A 62 -0.88 -3.86 19.24
C PRO A 62 -1.62 -3.28 18.03
N ALA A 63 -2.86 -2.83 18.19
CA ALA A 63 -3.69 -2.47 17.05
C ALA A 63 -3.59 -1.00 16.58
N SER A 64 -2.86 -0.14 17.31
CA SER A 64 -2.63 1.23 16.84
C SER A 64 -1.54 1.29 15.77
N ARG A 65 -0.59 0.34 15.80
CA ARG A 65 0.55 0.29 14.87
C ARG A 65 0.11 -0.12 13.47
N GLU A 66 -0.68 -1.19 13.36
CA GLU A 66 -1.19 -1.71 12.08
C GLU A 66 -2.05 -0.66 11.34
N VAL A 67 -2.86 0.11 12.06
CA VAL A 67 -3.66 1.17 11.46
C VAL A 67 -2.82 2.40 11.11
N HIS A 68 -1.70 2.64 11.80
CA HIS A 68 -0.75 3.70 11.44
C HIS A 68 -0.10 3.44 10.07
N GLU A 69 0.18 2.19 9.74
CA GLU A 69 0.75 1.79 8.45
C GLU A 69 -0.13 2.21 7.28
N VAL A 70 -1.45 2.32 7.47
CA VAL A 70 -2.40 2.86 6.47
C VAL A 70 -2.04 4.30 6.09
N PHE A 71 -1.70 5.13 7.08
CA PHE A 71 -1.40 6.54 6.88
C PHE A 71 0.01 6.76 6.30
N GLU A 72 0.97 5.91 6.66
CA GLU A 72 2.29 5.88 6.02
C GLU A 72 2.18 5.48 4.55
N PHE A 73 1.35 4.47 4.25
CA PHE A 73 1.03 4.10 2.88
C PHE A 73 0.37 5.25 2.12
N TYR A 74 -0.55 6.01 2.72
CA TYR A 74 -1.13 7.19 2.08
C TYR A 74 -0.11 8.27 1.79
N LEU A 75 0.87 8.47 2.67
CA LEU A 75 1.96 9.40 2.40
C LEU A 75 2.79 8.95 1.19
N GLN A 76 3.23 7.68 1.18
CA GLN A 76 4.00 7.10 0.09
C GLN A 76 3.21 7.12 -1.23
N ALA A 77 1.93 6.72 -1.21
CA ALA A 77 1.07 6.71 -2.37
C ALA A 77 0.80 8.13 -2.90
N ASN A 78 0.64 9.12 -2.02
CA ASN A 78 0.46 10.50 -2.43
C ASN A 78 1.72 11.08 -3.08
N GLU A 79 2.91 10.75 -2.60
CA GLU A 79 4.16 11.15 -3.25
C GLU A 79 4.29 10.54 -4.65
N ILE A 80 3.91 9.27 -4.80
CA ILE A 80 3.94 8.57 -6.09
C ILE A 80 2.89 9.14 -7.04
N LEU A 81 1.65 9.35 -6.58
CA LEU A 81 0.54 9.79 -7.42
C LEU A 81 0.53 11.29 -7.71
N ARG A 82 1.41 12.07 -7.05
CA ARG A 82 1.59 13.48 -7.41
C ARG A 82 2.20 13.55 -8.81
N ASP A 83 1.66 14.44 -9.62
CA ASP A 83 2.14 14.75 -10.97
C ASP A 83 3.40 15.63 -10.91
N ASP A 84 4.36 15.25 -10.06
CA ASP A 84 5.66 15.92 -9.96
C ASP A 84 6.57 15.45 -11.10
N GLU A 85 7.51 16.30 -11.53
CA GLU A 85 8.51 15.99 -12.56
C GLU A 85 9.42 14.79 -12.23
N ARG A 86 9.34 14.29 -10.98
CA ARG A 86 10.05 13.08 -10.55
C ARG A 86 9.45 11.86 -11.25
N ARG A 87 10.25 11.22 -12.10
CA ARG A 87 9.93 9.89 -12.65
C ARG A 87 10.13 8.84 -11.55
N TRP A 88 9.07 8.12 -11.23
CA TRP A 88 9.11 6.98 -10.32
C TRP A 88 9.44 5.72 -11.09
N PHE A 89 10.23 4.83 -10.49
CA PHE A 89 10.54 3.55 -11.11
C PHE A 89 9.41 2.54 -10.86
N GLY A 90 9.18 1.64 -11.82
CA GLY A 90 8.11 0.64 -11.72
C GLY A 90 8.19 -0.23 -10.45
N PHE A 91 9.40 -0.54 -9.98
CA PHE A 91 9.60 -1.31 -8.74
C PHE A 91 9.15 -0.54 -7.49
N GLU A 92 9.32 0.79 -7.44
CA GLU A 92 8.89 1.63 -6.30
C GLU A 92 7.36 1.65 -6.21
N ILE A 93 6.69 1.73 -7.36
CA ILE A 93 5.23 1.67 -7.47
C ILE A 93 4.74 0.28 -7.05
N GLN A 94 5.39 -0.78 -7.52
CA GLN A 94 5.04 -2.16 -7.16
C GLN A 94 5.25 -2.45 -5.66
N GLU A 95 6.31 -1.90 -5.05
CA GLU A 95 6.53 -1.99 -3.61
C GLU A 95 5.41 -1.28 -2.84
N ALA A 96 5.02 -0.07 -3.26
CA ALA A 96 3.92 0.66 -2.66
C ALA A 96 2.59 -0.11 -2.77
N ILE A 97 2.31 -0.70 -3.93
CA ILE A 97 1.14 -1.55 -4.17
C ILE A 97 1.16 -2.75 -3.22
N SER A 98 2.28 -3.47 -3.14
CA SER A 98 2.42 -4.65 -2.26
C SER A 98 2.15 -4.30 -0.80
N LYS A 99 2.62 -3.15 -0.32
CA LYS A 99 2.29 -2.64 1.02
C LYS A 99 0.78 -2.36 1.16
N GLY A 100 0.17 -1.69 0.19
CA GLY A 100 -1.27 -1.43 0.17
C GLY A 100 -2.12 -2.70 0.22
N GLU A 101 -1.73 -3.75 -0.52
CA GLU A 101 -2.43 -5.03 -0.52
C GLU A 101 -2.26 -5.82 0.79
N GLN A 102 -1.11 -5.68 1.45
CA GLN A 102 -0.92 -6.22 2.81
C GLN A 102 -1.84 -5.51 3.81
N ILE A 103 -1.94 -4.18 3.71
CA ILE A 103 -2.81 -3.36 4.56
C ILE A 103 -4.29 -3.72 4.38
N LEU A 104 -4.73 -4.09 3.17
CA LEU A 104 -6.11 -4.56 2.94
C LEU A 104 -6.47 -5.78 3.81
N LYS A 105 -5.50 -6.61 4.19
CA LYS A 105 -5.73 -7.80 5.04
C LYS A 105 -6.02 -7.43 6.50
N ILE A 106 -5.64 -6.23 6.93
CA ILE A 106 -5.87 -5.71 8.29
C ILE A 106 -7.36 -5.47 8.53
N PHE A 107 -8.14 -5.16 7.48
CA PHE A 107 -9.56 -4.89 7.58
C PHE A 107 -10.40 -6.13 7.25
N PRO A 108 -10.84 -6.94 8.23
CA PRO A 108 -11.72 -8.07 7.96
C PRO A 108 -13.08 -7.55 7.47
N GLY A 109 -13.40 -7.83 6.21
CA GLY A 109 -14.67 -7.46 5.58
C GLY A 109 -14.55 -6.24 4.67
N MET A 110 -14.61 -5.04 5.25
CA MET A 110 -14.74 -3.80 4.49
C MET A 110 -13.62 -2.80 4.84
N ALA A 111 -12.69 -2.61 3.91
CA ALA A 111 -11.61 -1.64 4.05
C ALA A 111 -12.06 -0.21 3.68
N PRO A 112 -11.29 0.83 4.06
CA PRO A 112 -11.63 2.22 3.73
C PRO A 112 -11.71 2.44 2.20
N PRO A 113 -12.69 3.20 1.69
CA PRO A 113 -12.82 3.46 0.26
C PRO A 113 -11.59 4.18 -0.32
N LEU A 114 -10.96 5.04 0.48
CA LEU A 114 -9.72 5.72 0.12
C LEU A 114 -8.60 4.72 -0.20
N LEU A 115 -8.49 3.63 0.55
CA LEU A 115 -7.46 2.60 0.36
C LEU A 115 -7.61 1.88 -0.99
N TYR A 116 -8.83 1.49 -1.35
CA TYR A 116 -9.09 0.90 -2.67
C TYR A 116 -8.78 1.87 -3.81
N PHE A 117 -9.07 3.16 -3.62
CA PHE A 117 -8.83 4.17 -4.64
C PHE A 117 -7.34 4.36 -4.87
N THR A 118 -6.58 4.49 -3.78
CA THR A 118 -5.13 4.65 -3.84
C THR A 118 -4.46 3.48 -4.52
N ILE A 119 -4.87 2.24 -4.22
CA ILE A 119 -4.30 1.04 -4.86
C ILE A 119 -4.67 1.01 -6.34
N GLY A 120 -5.93 1.26 -6.70
CA GLY A 120 -6.37 1.31 -8.09
C GLY A 120 -5.66 2.39 -8.92
N ALA A 121 -5.44 3.57 -8.32
CA ALA A 121 -4.69 4.66 -8.96
C ALA A 121 -3.20 4.31 -9.14
N LEU A 122 -2.58 3.59 -8.19
CA LEU A 122 -1.21 3.11 -8.34
C LEU A 122 -1.09 2.07 -9.46
N TYR A 123 -2.04 1.13 -9.57
CA TYR A 123 -2.08 0.18 -10.70
C TYR A 123 -2.25 0.87 -12.04
N TYR A 124 -3.11 1.90 -12.11
CA TYR A 124 -3.24 2.72 -13.31
C TYR A 124 -1.91 3.38 -13.68
N LYS A 125 -1.19 3.95 -12.69
CA LYS A 125 0.13 4.56 -12.92
C LYS A 125 1.21 3.54 -13.33
N LEU A 126 1.09 2.30 -12.89
CA LEU A 126 1.97 1.19 -13.29
C LEU A 126 1.70 0.71 -14.73
N GLY A 127 0.47 0.89 -15.23
CA GLY A 127 0.02 0.40 -16.54
C GLY A 127 -0.83 -0.87 -16.49
N ASP A 128 -1.11 -1.40 -15.29
CA ASP A 128 -1.93 -2.59 -15.09
C ASP A 128 -3.42 -2.23 -15.03
N TYR A 129 -4.00 -1.92 -16.20
CA TYR A 129 -5.37 -1.41 -16.30
C TYR A 129 -6.44 -2.41 -15.84
N ARG A 130 -6.20 -3.72 -15.94
CA ARG A 130 -7.13 -4.77 -15.49
C ARG A 130 -7.36 -4.73 -13.97
N LEU A 131 -6.28 -4.61 -13.22
CA LEU A 131 -6.34 -4.53 -11.76
C LEU A 131 -6.85 -3.16 -11.32
N ALA A 132 -6.44 -2.10 -12.01
CA ALA A 132 -6.96 -0.75 -11.79
C ALA A 132 -8.49 -0.72 -11.91
N GLU A 133 -9.06 -1.30 -12.97
CA GLU A 133 -10.52 -1.37 -13.15
C GLU A 133 -11.20 -2.12 -12.00
N ASN A 134 -10.68 -3.28 -11.58
CA ASN A 134 -11.26 -4.08 -10.50
C ASN A 134 -11.30 -3.31 -9.17
N TYR A 135 -10.23 -2.58 -8.84
CA TYR A 135 -10.18 -1.78 -7.61
C TYR A 135 -11.02 -0.50 -7.69
N LEU A 136 -11.02 0.21 -8.83
CA LEU A 136 -11.78 1.45 -9.01
C LEU A 136 -13.29 1.21 -9.13
N SER A 137 -13.71 0.13 -9.82
CA SER A 137 -15.13 -0.24 -9.97
C SER A 137 -15.79 -0.55 -8.61
N LYS A 138 -15.06 -1.16 -7.68
CA LYS A 138 -15.55 -1.38 -6.30
C LYS A 138 -15.99 -0.08 -5.62
N ILE A 139 -15.34 1.04 -5.91
CA ILE A 139 -15.64 2.32 -5.24
C ILE A 139 -16.73 3.08 -5.98
N VAL A 140 -16.66 3.10 -7.31
CA VAL A 140 -17.55 3.90 -8.15
C VAL A 140 -18.92 3.24 -8.31
N GLU A 141 -18.96 1.93 -8.48
CA GLU A 141 -20.18 1.20 -8.87
C GLU A 141 -20.88 0.53 -7.68
N LYS A 142 -20.12 0.05 -6.69
CA LYS A 142 -20.71 -0.63 -5.53
C LYS A 142 -21.03 0.38 -4.43
N SER A 143 -22.32 0.58 -4.18
CA SER A 143 -22.83 1.45 -3.11
C SER A 143 -22.40 1.03 -1.69
N GLU A 144 -21.89 -0.19 -1.52
CA GLU A 144 -21.40 -0.73 -0.25
C GLU A 144 -20.16 0.01 0.26
N PHE A 145 -19.35 0.58 -0.63
CA PHE A 145 -18.14 1.32 -0.26
C PHE A 145 -18.42 2.82 -0.05
N ASN A 146 -19.67 3.18 0.22
CA ASN A 146 -20.03 4.51 0.67
C ASN A 146 -19.78 4.64 2.17
N GLU A 147 -19.10 5.71 2.60
CA GLU A 147 -18.76 5.98 4.01
C GLU A 147 -19.99 6.04 4.92
N LEU A 148 -21.16 6.36 4.36
CA LEU A 148 -22.43 6.38 5.08
C LEU A 148 -23.04 4.99 5.34
N ALA A 149 -22.59 3.96 4.62
CA ALA A 149 -23.10 2.60 4.75
C ALA A 149 -22.55 1.86 5.99
N TYR A 150 -21.52 2.40 6.64
CA TYR A 150 -20.86 1.79 7.79
C TYR A 150 -21.69 1.98 9.08
N THR A 151 -22.66 1.10 9.32
CA THR A 151 -23.49 1.11 10.53
C THR A 151 -22.85 0.35 11.70
N THR A 152 -22.16 -0.77 11.42
CA THR A 152 -21.45 -1.57 12.42
C THR A 152 -19.99 -1.79 12.02
N PRO A 153 -19.09 -0.83 12.31
CA PRO A 153 -17.69 -0.93 11.90
C PRO A 153 -16.92 -1.95 12.76
N SER A 154 -15.94 -2.61 12.13
CA SER A 154 -14.93 -3.44 12.80
C SER A 154 -14.05 -2.61 13.73
N ASP A 155 -13.38 -3.25 14.69
CA ASP A 155 -12.53 -2.54 15.65
C ASP A 155 -11.37 -1.80 14.98
N GLU A 156 -10.80 -2.34 13.90
CA GLU A 156 -9.75 -1.67 13.12
C GLU A 156 -10.29 -0.45 12.37
N MET A 157 -11.50 -0.53 11.80
CA MET A 157 -12.14 0.61 11.15
C MET A 157 -12.45 1.74 12.16
N ARG A 158 -12.82 1.40 13.40
CA ARG A 158 -13.02 2.41 14.46
C ARG A 158 -11.73 3.12 14.80
N LYS A 159 -10.61 2.39 14.94
CA LYS A 159 -9.29 2.98 15.20
C LYS A 159 -8.83 3.85 14.05
N TYR A 160 -9.03 3.39 12.81
CA TYR A 160 -8.75 4.17 11.60
C TYR A 160 -9.49 5.50 11.63
N ALA A 161 -10.80 5.47 11.89
CA ALA A 161 -11.61 6.68 11.98
C ALA A 161 -11.20 7.58 13.16
N GLN A 162 -10.78 7.02 14.29
CA GLN A 162 -10.26 7.80 15.43
C GLN A 162 -8.97 8.53 15.08
N ILE A 163 -8.00 7.84 14.45
CA ILE A 163 -6.74 8.44 14.03
C ILE A 163 -7.00 9.49 12.95
N LEU A 164 -7.85 9.20 11.98
CA LEU A 164 -8.25 10.13 10.93
C LEU A 164 -8.84 11.41 11.53
N ARG A 165 -9.79 11.30 12.47
CA ARG A 165 -10.37 12.46 13.18
C ARG A 165 -9.32 13.24 13.97
N LYS A 166 -8.35 12.57 14.59
CA LYS A 166 -7.27 13.24 15.31
C LYS A 166 -6.42 14.09 14.36
N VAL A 167 -6.02 13.51 13.21
CA VAL A 167 -5.24 14.19 12.17
C VAL A 167 -6.04 15.33 11.51
N GLU A 168 -7.35 15.20 11.42
CA GLU A 168 -8.24 16.25 10.91
C GLU A 168 -8.49 17.38 11.90
N ALA A 169 -8.62 17.06 13.20
CA ALA A 169 -8.83 18.02 14.27
C ALA A 169 -7.58 18.88 14.50
N ASP A 170 -6.41 18.24 14.59
CA ASP A 170 -5.13 18.89 14.88
C ASP A 170 -4.12 18.64 13.74
N PRO A 171 -4.27 19.35 12.60
CA PRO A 171 -3.39 19.17 11.44
C PRO A 171 -1.92 19.54 11.73
N SER A 172 -1.64 20.25 12.82
CA SER A 172 -0.28 20.58 13.26
C SER A 172 0.48 19.37 13.82
N GLU A 173 -0.19 18.34 14.34
CA GLU A 173 0.48 17.15 14.87
C GLU A 173 1.06 16.28 13.74
N ALA A 174 0.39 16.24 12.58
CA ALA A 174 0.79 15.43 11.44
C ALA A 174 0.49 16.14 10.10
N PRO A 175 1.20 17.25 9.79
CA PRO A 175 0.86 18.11 8.65
C PRO A 175 1.00 17.39 7.30
N LEU A 176 2.03 16.55 7.15
CA LEU A 176 2.28 15.77 5.94
C LEU A 176 1.16 14.75 5.69
N THR A 177 0.78 14.01 6.73
CA THR A 177 -0.30 13.02 6.66
C THR A 177 -1.64 13.68 6.35
N SER A 178 -1.96 14.78 7.04
CA SER A 178 -3.20 15.54 6.80
C SER A 178 -3.28 16.07 5.36
N ALA A 179 -2.18 16.60 4.84
CA ALA A 179 -2.09 17.06 3.46
C ALA A 179 -2.25 15.92 2.45
N ALA A 180 -1.57 14.80 2.67
CA ALA A 180 -1.62 13.63 1.80
C ALA A 180 -3.04 13.02 1.75
N VAL A 181 -3.67 12.79 2.89
CA VAL A 181 -5.04 12.26 2.95
C VAL A 181 -6.03 13.19 2.23
N ARG A 182 -5.95 14.50 2.47
CA ARG A 182 -6.82 15.47 1.77
C ARG A 182 -6.57 15.51 0.26
N ALA A 183 -5.32 15.42 -0.17
CA ALA A 183 -4.97 15.39 -1.59
C ALA A 183 -5.53 14.13 -2.27
N LEU A 184 -5.34 12.97 -1.64
CA LEU A 184 -5.86 11.70 -2.14
C LEU A 184 -7.39 11.64 -2.13
N GLU A 185 -8.06 12.20 -1.11
CA GLU A 185 -9.52 12.28 -1.10
C GLU A 185 -10.06 13.19 -2.21
N ARG A 186 -9.41 14.32 -2.47
CA ARG A 186 -9.76 15.17 -3.63
C ARG A 186 -9.53 14.43 -4.94
N ALA A 187 -8.41 13.72 -5.06
CA ALA A 187 -8.12 12.90 -6.23
C ALA A 187 -9.18 11.80 -6.40
N ARG A 188 -9.64 11.15 -5.33
CA ARG A 188 -10.72 10.16 -5.38
C ARG A 188 -12.00 10.76 -5.93
N ARG A 189 -12.45 11.89 -5.37
CA ARG A 189 -13.70 12.53 -5.78
C ARG A 189 -13.67 13.02 -7.23
N ASN A 190 -12.53 13.53 -7.68
CA ASN A 190 -12.41 14.16 -8.99
C ASN A 190 -11.99 13.16 -10.08
N LYS A 191 -11.03 12.27 -9.78
CA LYS A 191 -10.37 11.39 -10.76
C LYS A 191 -10.91 9.95 -10.75
N ALA A 192 -11.58 9.45 -9.71
CA ALA A 192 -11.94 8.02 -9.67
C ALA A 192 -12.80 7.54 -10.85
N LYS A 193 -13.81 8.32 -11.24
CA LYS A 193 -14.65 8.00 -12.41
C LYS A 193 -13.87 8.11 -13.72
N VAL A 194 -13.06 9.16 -13.84
CA VAL A 194 -12.24 9.42 -15.01
C VAL A 194 -11.23 8.28 -15.23
N LEU A 195 -10.48 7.90 -14.20
CA LEU A 195 -9.50 6.80 -14.25
C LEU A 195 -10.15 5.47 -14.58
N LEU A 196 -11.36 5.21 -14.07
CA LEU A 196 -12.10 4.00 -14.39
C LEU A 196 -12.49 3.95 -15.87
N GLU A 197 -13.06 5.03 -16.40
CA GLU A 197 -13.42 5.12 -17.82
C GLU A 197 -12.21 5.04 -18.73
N GLU A 198 -11.11 5.71 -18.39
CA GLU A 198 -9.85 5.63 -19.11
C GLU A 198 -9.28 4.21 -19.09
N SER A 199 -9.24 3.55 -17.93
CA SER A 199 -8.76 2.17 -17.83
C SER A 199 -9.58 1.21 -18.73
N ARG A 200 -10.90 1.40 -18.82
CA ARG A 200 -11.78 0.62 -19.69
C ARG A 200 -11.52 0.88 -21.17
N LYS A 201 -11.33 2.15 -21.56
CA LYS A 201 -10.99 2.52 -22.94
C LYS A 201 -9.67 1.89 -23.37
N ILE A 202 -8.64 1.97 -22.53
CA ILE A 202 -7.32 1.40 -22.84
C ILE A 202 -7.42 -0.13 -22.96
N LEU A 203 -8.17 -0.80 -22.08
CA LEU A 203 -8.39 -2.25 -22.19
C LEU A 203 -9.11 -2.63 -23.49
N GLN A 204 -10.13 -1.88 -23.90
CA GLN A 204 -10.81 -2.09 -25.17
C GLN A 204 -9.88 -1.90 -26.37
N GLU A 205 -9.04 -0.85 -26.35
CA GLU A 205 -8.06 -0.60 -27.40
C GLU A 205 -7.00 -1.71 -27.48
N LEU A 206 -6.52 -2.21 -26.34
CA LEU A 206 -5.60 -3.34 -26.28
C LEU A 206 -6.21 -4.62 -26.83
N ASP A 207 -7.47 -4.92 -26.49
CA ASP A 207 -8.18 -6.09 -26.98
C ASP A 207 -8.42 -6.01 -28.51
N LEU A 208 -8.76 -4.83 -29.04
CA LEU A 208 -8.91 -4.60 -30.48
C LEU A 208 -7.57 -4.76 -31.23
N ALA A 209 -6.47 -4.26 -30.66
CA ALA A 209 -5.14 -4.40 -31.25
C ALA A 209 -4.70 -5.86 -31.33
N LEU A 210 -5.00 -6.67 -30.31
CA LEU A 210 -4.74 -8.11 -30.33
C LEU A 210 -5.53 -8.82 -31.45
N GLN A 211 -6.82 -8.48 -31.61
CA GLN A 211 -7.66 -9.07 -32.66
C GLN A 211 -7.20 -8.71 -34.08
N GLN A 212 -6.70 -7.49 -34.31
CA GLN A 212 -6.20 -7.09 -35.64
C GLN A 212 -4.89 -7.81 -36.01
N ASN A 213 -4.02 -8.07 -35.02
CA ASN A 213 -2.78 -8.82 -35.23
C ASN A 213 -3.05 -10.32 -35.50
N GLU A 214 -4.02 -10.93 -34.81
CA GLU A 214 -4.38 -12.33 -35.07
C GLU A 214 -4.99 -12.54 -36.48
N VAL A 215 -5.73 -11.56 -37.01
CA VAL A 215 -6.32 -11.64 -38.36
C VAL A 215 -5.29 -11.43 -39.48
N SER A 216 -4.17 -10.77 -39.20
CA SER A 216 -3.11 -10.54 -40.19
C SER A 216 -2.13 -11.73 -40.31
N ASP A 217 -1.93 -12.52 -39.26
CA ASP A 217 -1.10 -13.74 -39.31
C ASP A 217 -1.78 -14.94 -40.00
N VAL A 218 -3.12 -14.97 -40.10
CA VAL A 218 -3.84 -16.08 -40.75
C VAL A 218 -3.79 -16.01 -42.28
N ARG A 219 -3.33 -14.90 -42.88
CA ARG A 219 -3.26 -14.75 -44.34
C ARG A 219 -1.90 -15.11 -44.97
N SER A 220 -0.93 -15.59 -44.16
CA SER A 220 0.42 -15.95 -44.62
C SER A 220 0.87 -17.39 -44.34
N SER A 221 -0.03 -18.30 -43.92
CA SER A 221 0.35 -19.70 -43.69
C SER A 221 -0.65 -20.70 -44.29
N SER A 222 -0.65 -20.81 -45.62
CA SER A 222 -0.96 -22.08 -46.28
C SER A 222 0.37 -22.75 -46.62
N ASP A 223 0.58 -23.94 -46.04
CA ASP A 223 1.67 -24.91 -46.26
C ASP A 223 2.78 -24.94 -45.19
N GLN A 224 2.55 -25.65 -44.08
CA GLN A 224 3.10 -27.01 -43.90
C GLN A 224 2.70 -27.65 -42.56
N ASP A 225 2.64 -28.97 -42.61
CA ASP A 225 2.17 -29.95 -41.63
C ASP A 225 3.05 -30.12 -40.36
N LYS A 226 2.37 -30.52 -39.26
CA LYS A 226 2.74 -31.52 -38.23
C LYS A 226 3.55 -31.15 -36.95
N ILE A 227 2.81 -31.34 -35.83
CA ILE A 227 3.12 -32.12 -34.59
C ILE A 227 3.76 -31.42 -33.35
N SER A 228 3.04 -31.64 -32.24
CA SER A 228 3.40 -31.77 -30.81
C SER A 228 3.46 -30.57 -29.86
N THR A 229 2.50 -30.62 -28.94
CA THR A 229 2.44 -30.23 -27.52
C THR A 229 3.77 -30.11 -26.78
N LYS A 230 4.00 -28.97 -26.10
CA LYS A 230 4.22 -28.90 -24.65
C LYS A 230 4.33 -27.46 -24.14
N GLU A 231 3.77 -27.28 -22.94
CA GLU A 231 3.93 -26.15 -22.04
C GLU A 231 5.36 -25.61 -22.01
N GLN A 232 5.50 -24.28 -22.04
CA GLN A 232 6.37 -23.56 -21.11
C GLN A 232 6.10 -22.05 -21.12
N LYS A 233 5.85 -21.55 -19.89
CA LYS A 233 6.04 -20.18 -19.40
C LYS A 233 6.61 -19.19 -20.40
N LYS A 234 5.80 -18.20 -20.81
CA LYS A 234 6.30 -16.98 -21.44
C LYS A 234 6.29 -15.86 -20.41
N THR A 235 7.49 -15.53 -19.98
CA THR A 235 7.89 -14.32 -19.27
C THR A 235 7.33 -13.11 -20.01
N GLU A 236 6.61 -12.24 -19.29
CA GLU A 236 6.12 -10.97 -19.80
C GLU A 236 7.32 -10.05 -20.06
N GLU A 237 7.57 -9.86 -21.34
CA GLU A 237 8.58 -8.98 -21.91
C GLU A 237 8.04 -7.55 -21.83
N TRP A 238 8.70 -6.71 -21.03
CA TRP A 238 8.41 -5.28 -20.92
C TRP A 238 8.60 -4.60 -22.27
N ILE A 239 7.50 -4.29 -22.98
CA ILE A 239 7.52 -3.41 -24.15
C ILE A 239 7.21 -2.00 -23.67
N PHE A 240 8.29 -1.23 -23.46
CA PHE A 240 8.21 0.22 -23.28
C PHE A 240 7.96 0.86 -24.66
N SER A 241 6.71 1.15 -25.01
CA SER A 241 6.40 1.97 -26.18
C SER A 241 6.46 3.45 -25.78
N SER A 242 7.63 4.05 -26.00
CA SER A 242 7.77 5.51 -26.01
C SER A 242 7.00 6.07 -27.20
N GLN A 243 5.81 6.63 -26.96
CA GLN A 243 5.15 7.49 -27.95
C GLN A 243 5.47 8.96 -27.67
N ASP A 244 6.10 9.53 -28.68
CA ASP A 244 6.36 10.95 -28.90
C ASP A 244 5.13 11.83 -28.64
N SER A 245 5.32 12.91 -27.91
CA SER A 245 4.55 14.14 -28.15
C SER A 245 5.50 15.33 -28.29
N LYS A 246 5.54 15.82 -29.53
CA LYS A 246 6.21 17.04 -29.95
C LYS A 246 5.54 18.26 -29.31
N LYS A 247 6.33 19.10 -28.63
CA LYS A 247 6.12 20.56 -28.66
C LYS A 247 7.46 21.27 -28.43
N SER A 248 8.06 21.70 -29.55
CA SER A 248 9.30 22.45 -29.62
C SER A 248 9.13 23.88 -29.13
N GLN A 249 10.03 24.35 -28.28
CA GLN A 249 10.31 25.76 -28.05
C GLN A 249 11.80 25.96 -28.35
N ASP A 250 12.08 26.88 -29.29
CA ASP A 250 13.38 27.16 -29.88
C ASP A 250 14.50 27.42 -28.86
N TYR A 251 15.57 26.63 -28.96
CA TYR A 251 16.93 27.09 -28.69
C TYR A 251 17.86 26.45 -29.73
N SER A 252 18.53 27.30 -30.51
CA SER A 252 19.55 26.91 -31.48
C SER A 252 20.81 26.48 -30.75
N THR A 253 21.13 25.19 -30.77
CA THR A 253 22.46 24.69 -30.43
C THR A 253 22.85 23.63 -31.45
N ASP A 254 24.01 23.82 -32.08
CA ASP A 254 24.61 22.97 -33.11
C ASP A 254 24.46 21.46 -32.83
N LEU A 255 23.68 20.78 -33.66
CA LEU A 255 23.25 19.38 -33.47
C LEU A 255 24.21 18.33 -34.07
N ASN A 256 25.47 18.66 -34.32
CA ASN A 256 26.42 17.72 -34.94
C ASN A 256 27.64 17.37 -34.09
N GLN A 257 27.64 17.66 -32.79
CA GLN A 257 28.68 17.13 -31.90
C GLN A 257 28.18 15.87 -31.17
N PRO A 258 28.91 14.75 -31.22
CA PRO A 258 28.62 13.60 -30.38
C PRO A 258 28.68 14.05 -28.91
N ARG A 259 27.64 13.72 -28.14
CA ARG A 259 27.54 14.13 -26.73
C ARG A 259 28.74 13.54 -25.97
N LYS A 260 29.55 14.42 -25.38
CA LYS A 260 30.68 14.05 -24.51
C LYS A 260 30.20 13.15 -23.38
N SER A 261 30.99 12.13 -23.07
CA SER A 261 30.71 11.24 -21.93
C SER A 261 30.88 11.99 -20.60
N ILE A 262 30.18 11.55 -19.53
CA ILE A 262 30.28 12.20 -18.21
C ILE A 262 31.73 12.21 -17.70
N SER A 263 32.54 11.19 -18.04
CA SER A 263 33.97 11.15 -17.73
C SER A 263 34.74 12.27 -18.43
N GLU A 264 34.41 12.60 -19.67
CA GLU A 264 35.08 13.63 -20.46
C GLU A 264 34.74 15.04 -19.94
N VAL A 265 33.48 15.28 -19.55
CA VAL A 265 33.05 16.55 -18.94
C VAL A 265 33.71 16.78 -17.58
N LEU A 266 33.98 15.71 -16.81
CA LEU A 266 34.68 15.83 -15.53
C LEU A 266 36.17 16.13 -15.71
N HIS A 267 36.82 15.56 -16.72
CA HIS A 267 38.23 15.88 -17.01
C HIS A 267 38.43 17.35 -17.43
N ASP A 268 37.54 17.89 -18.26
CA ASP A 268 37.57 19.30 -18.67
C ASP A 268 37.51 20.28 -17.48
N ILE A 269 36.86 19.91 -16.37
CA ILE A 269 36.74 20.76 -15.16
C ILE A 269 38.01 20.70 -14.29
N TYR A 270 38.77 19.60 -14.33
CA TYR A 270 39.94 19.41 -13.47
C TYR A 270 41.27 19.77 -14.14
N ASP A 271 41.32 19.78 -15.48
CA ASP A 271 42.54 20.06 -16.25
C ASP A 271 42.66 21.54 -16.68
N GLU A 272 41.64 22.38 -16.47
CA GLU A 272 41.76 23.84 -16.59
C GLU A 272 42.37 24.46 -15.31
N LYS A 273 43.70 24.32 -15.15
CA LYS A 273 44.52 25.13 -14.23
C LYS A 273 45.93 25.36 -14.74
#